data_AF-A0A3M1LJQ8-F1
#
_entry.id   AF-A0A3M1LJQ8-F1
#
_cell.length_a   1.000
_cell.length_b   1.000
_cell.length_c   1.000
_cell.angle_alpha   90.00
_cell.angle_beta   90.00
_cell.angle_gamma   90.00
#
_symmetry.space_group_name_H-M   'P 1'
#
loop_
_entity.id
_entity.type
_entity.pdbx_description
1 polymer ?
#
loop_
_entity_poly.entity_id
_entity_poly.type
_entity_poly.pdbx_seq_one_letter_code
_entity_poly.pdbx_strand_id
1 'polypeptide(L)'
;MSAGSGRPGCPAPGTRSSGRRRRMADYLLDTNVLVLALRSVPKALDFLDALERRQEFAGISVVTRTEILAGMRPHEEERTMALLDSLINLYVDEAIADRAGRLIYQYARQGIQLSFPDALIAATAL
;
A
#
# COMPACT_ATOMS: atom_id res chain seq x y z
N MET A 1 16.73 47.51 26.47
CA MET A 1 16.16 46.74 27.60
C MET A 1 14.92 46.01 27.08
N SER A 2 14.97 44.69 27.22
CA SER A 2 13.95 43.63 27.10
C SER A 2 12.99 43.56 25.91
N ALA A 3 13.22 42.50 25.14
CA ALA A 3 12.27 41.80 24.28
C ALA A 3 11.12 41.17 25.06
N GLY A 4 9.95 41.04 24.41
CA GLY A 4 8.80 40.30 24.90
C GLY A 4 8.17 39.49 23.77
N SER A 5 8.76 38.34 23.46
CA SER A 5 8.27 37.34 22.51
C SER A 5 7.16 36.49 23.14
N GLY A 6 5.90 36.66 22.69
CA GLY A 6 4.81 35.75 23.03
C GLY A 6 4.81 34.54 22.09
N ARG A 7 5.17 33.36 22.59
CA ARG A 7 4.95 32.08 21.89
C ARG A 7 3.60 31.49 22.32
N PRO A 8 2.74 31.03 21.39
CA PRO A 8 1.53 30.30 21.73
C PRO A 8 1.88 28.89 22.24
N GLY A 9 1.23 28.48 23.33
CA GLY A 9 1.44 27.20 24.00
C GLY A 9 1.06 26.00 23.13
N CYS A 10 1.89 24.96 23.16
CA CYS A 10 1.60 23.66 22.58
C CYS A 10 0.42 22.99 23.31
N PRO A 11 -0.56 22.39 22.60
CA PRO A 11 -1.48 21.46 23.21
C PRO A 11 -0.77 20.12 23.47
N ALA A 12 -1.01 19.53 24.65
CA ALA A 12 -0.52 18.20 25.01
C ALA A 12 -1.20 17.11 24.16
N PRO A 13 -0.46 16.10 23.65
CA PRO A 13 -1.08 14.99 22.95
C PRO A 13 -1.76 14.05 23.95
N GLY A 14 -3.10 14.09 23.95
CA GLY A 14 -3.95 13.14 24.66
C GLY A 14 -3.81 11.74 24.06
N THR A 15 -3.20 10.85 24.83
CA THR A 15 -3.15 9.40 24.62
C THR A 15 -4.53 8.78 24.69
N ARG A 16 -5.01 8.16 23.60
CA ARG A 16 -5.76 6.88 23.61
C ARG A 16 -5.55 6.14 22.30
N SER A 17 -4.37 5.54 22.11
CA SER A 17 -4.23 4.44 21.16
C SER A 17 -4.92 3.21 21.76
N SER A 18 -6.22 3.08 21.49
CA SER A 18 -6.91 1.80 21.61
C SER A 18 -6.14 0.80 20.74
N GLY A 19 -5.52 -0.18 21.39
CA GLY A 19 -4.67 -1.20 20.78
C GLY A 19 -5.44 -2.05 19.77
N ARG A 20 -5.63 -1.53 18.57
CA ARG A 20 -5.95 -2.33 17.40
C ARG A 20 -4.64 -3.01 17.02
N ARG A 21 -4.47 -4.29 17.39
CA ARG A 21 -3.40 -5.14 16.85
C ARG A 21 -3.28 -4.78 15.36
N ARG A 22 -2.12 -4.22 14.98
CA ARG A 22 -1.82 -3.88 13.59
C ARG A 22 -2.01 -5.18 12.83
N ARG A 23 -3.11 -5.33 12.11
CA ARG A 23 -3.34 -6.54 11.30
C ARG A 23 -2.22 -6.56 10.28
N MET A 24 -1.28 -7.47 10.46
CA MET A 24 -0.26 -7.73 9.45
C MET A 24 -0.97 -8.44 8.32
N ALA A 25 -0.77 -7.95 7.09
CA ALA A 25 -1.24 -8.67 5.93
C ALA A 25 -0.37 -9.93 5.77
N ASP A 26 -1.01 -11.08 5.60
CA ASP A 26 -0.33 -12.34 5.30
C ASP A 26 0.19 -12.35 3.85
N TYR A 27 -0.49 -11.61 2.96
CA TYR A 27 -0.13 -11.47 1.55
C TYR A 27 -0.16 -10.01 1.11
N LEU A 28 0.84 -9.60 0.33
CA LEU A 28 0.81 -8.35 -0.42
C LEU A 28 0.37 -8.64 -1.86
N LEU A 29 -0.79 -8.11 -2.26
CA LEU A 29 -1.31 -8.25 -3.62
C LEU A 29 -0.67 -7.21 -4.53
N ASP A 30 -0.10 -7.69 -5.63
CA ASP A 30 0.40 -6.86 -6.72
C ASP A 30 -0.76 -6.27 -7.57
N THR A 31 -0.48 -5.18 -8.27
CA THR A 31 -1.40 -4.48 -9.16
C THR A 31 -2.01 -5.41 -10.20
N ASN A 32 -1.22 -6.32 -10.78
CA ASN A 32 -1.70 -7.24 -11.80
C ASN A 32 -2.80 -8.17 -11.28
N VAL A 33 -2.68 -8.66 -10.05
CA VAL A 33 -3.69 -9.55 -9.44
C VAL A 33 -5.01 -8.79 -9.28
N LEU A 34 -4.97 -7.55 -8.81
CA LEU A 34 -6.16 -6.72 -8.65
C LEU A 34 -6.79 -6.33 -9.99
N VAL A 35 -6.00 -5.99 -11.00
CA VAL A 35 -6.51 -5.70 -12.35
C VAL A 35 -7.26 -6.91 -12.91
N LEU A 36 -6.72 -8.13 -12.75
CA LEU A 36 -7.39 -9.35 -13.19
C LEU A 36 -8.69 -9.59 -12.42
N ALA A 37 -8.71 -9.35 -11.11
CA ALA A 37 -9.91 -9.48 -10.28
C ALA A 37 -10.99 -8.46 -10.69
N LEU A 38 -10.63 -7.20 -10.94
CA LEU A 38 -11.55 -6.15 -11.42
C LEU A 38 -12.14 -6.49 -12.79
N ARG A 39 -11.36 -7.14 -13.66
CA ARG A 39 -11.81 -7.68 -14.96
C ARG A 39 -12.61 -8.99 -14.83
N SER A 40 -12.94 -9.40 -13.61
CA SER A 40 -13.69 -10.63 -13.30
C SER A 40 -13.06 -11.89 -13.89
N VAL A 41 -11.72 -11.95 -13.93
CA VAL A 41 -11.00 -13.16 -14.37
C VAL A 41 -11.17 -14.25 -13.31
N PRO A 42 -11.76 -15.43 -13.63
CA PRO A 42 -12.14 -16.43 -12.63
C PRO A 42 -10.99 -16.83 -11.70
N LYS A 43 -9.81 -17.10 -12.27
CA LYS A 43 -8.62 -17.48 -11.50
C LYS A 43 -8.22 -16.45 -10.43
N ALA A 44 -8.40 -15.16 -10.70
CA ALA A 44 -8.07 -14.10 -9.75
C ALA A 44 -9.14 -14.00 -8.65
N LEU A 45 -10.42 -14.13 -9.01
CA LEU A 45 -11.52 -14.17 -8.04
C LEU A 45 -11.40 -15.40 -7.12
N ASP A 46 -11.19 -16.58 -7.69
CA ASP A 46 -11.00 -17.83 -6.94
C ASP A 46 -9.85 -17.74 -5.92
N PHE A 47 -8.78 -17.03 -6.29
CA PHE A 47 -7.65 -16.78 -5.40
C PHE A 47 -8.04 -15.87 -4.23
N LEU A 48 -8.73 -14.76 -4.48
CA LEU A 48 -9.19 -13.86 -3.41
C LEU A 48 -10.20 -14.56 -2.49
N ASP A 49 -11.14 -15.32 -3.05
CA ASP A 49 -12.11 -16.11 -2.30
C ASP A 49 -11.44 -17.22 -1.46
N ALA A 50 -10.31 -17.76 -1.94
CA ALA A 50 -9.52 -18.72 -1.17
C ALA A 50 -8.81 -18.07 0.03
N LEU A 51 -8.26 -16.86 -0.13
CA LEU A 51 -7.66 -16.11 0.99
C LEU A 51 -8.70 -15.80 2.06
N GLU A 52 -9.88 -15.34 1.65
CA GLU A 52 -10.98 -15.03 2.58
C GLU A 52 -11.44 -16.28 3.35
N ARG A 53 -11.66 -17.41 2.65
CA ARG A 53 -12.04 -18.67 3.29
C ARG A 53 -11.01 -19.19 4.29
N ARG A 54 -9.73 -18.91 4.05
CA ARG A 54 -8.61 -19.28 4.93
C ARG A 54 -8.39 -18.27 6.06
N GLN A 55 -9.16 -17.18 6.09
CA GLN A 55 -9.00 -16.07 7.02
C GLN A 55 -7.60 -15.44 6.96
N GLU A 56 -6.97 -15.51 5.79
CA GLU A 56 -5.67 -14.90 5.50
C GLU A 56 -5.90 -13.44 5.07
N PHE A 57 -5.17 -12.51 5.69
CA PHE A 57 -5.35 -11.08 5.44
C PHE A 57 -4.58 -10.64 4.20
N ALA A 58 -5.30 -10.19 3.18
CA ALA A 58 -4.70 -9.54 2.02
C ALA A 58 -4.48 -8.03 2.25
N GLY A 59 -3.29 -7.56 1.88
CA GLY A 59 -2.94 -6.14 1.85
C GLY A 59 -2.46 -5.71 0.48
N ILE A 60 -2.42 -4.40 0.26
CA ILE A 60 -1.92 -3.75 -0.95
C ILE A 60 -0.99 -2.62 -0.55
N SER A 61 0.02 -2.34 -1.38
CA SER A 61 0.78 -1.09 -1.23
C SER A 61 -0.10 0.08 -1.67
N VAL A 62 0.07 1.25 -1.05
CA VAL A 62 -0.54 2.50 -1.56
C VAL A 62 -0.08 2.85 -2.99
N VAL A 63 1.05 2.30 -3.42
CA VAL A 63 1.52 2.37 -4.81
C VAL A 63 0.60 1.59 -5.74
N THR A 64 0.29 0.33 -5.40
CA THR A 64 -0.72 -0.46 -6.12
C THR A 64 -2.07 0.24 -6.16
N ARG A 65 -2.51 0.84 -5.04
CA ARG A 65 -3.73 1.65 -5.01
C ARG A 65 -3.68 2.79 -6.05
N THR A 66 -2.53 3.46 -6.16
CA THR A 66 -2.31 4.56 -7.10
C THR A 66 -2.39 4.09 -8.54
N GLU A 67 -1.76 2.97 -8.88
CA GLU A 67 -1.78 2.40 -10.24
C GLU A 67 -3.20 2.00 -10.67
N ILE A 68 -3.96 1.36 -9.78
CA ILE A 68 -5.35 0.98 -10.05
C ILE A 68 -6.21 2.22 -10.33
N LEU A 69 -6.11 3.26 -9.48
CA LEU A 69 -6.88 4.49 -9.67
C LEU A 69 -6.45 5.27 -10.93
N ALA A 70 -5.17 5.24 -11.29
CA ALA A 70 -4.67 5.87 -12.51
C ALA A 70 -5.15 5.15 -13.79
N GLY A 71 -5.33 3.82 -13.73
CA GLY A 71 -5.79 2.99 -14.85
C GLY A 71 -7.31 2.80 -14.94
N MET A 72 -8.05 3.22 -13.92
CA MET A 72 -9.50 3.08 -13.77
C MET A 72 -10.28 3.91 -14.78
N ARG A 73 -11.37 3.35 -15.30
CA ARG A 73 -12.37 4.10 -16.08
C ARG A 73 -13.47 4.63 -15.14
N PRO A 74 -14.11 5.78 -15.44
CA PRO A 74 -15.10 6.39 -14.53
C PRO A 74 -16.26 5.47 -14.12
N HIS A 75 -16.71 4.57 -15.01
CA HIS A 75 -17.80 3.63 -14.69
C HIS A 75 -17.37 2.48 -13.76
N GLU A 76 -16.08 2.31 -13.51
CA GLU A 76 -15.52 1.27 -12.64
C GLU A 76 -15.28 1.78 -11.20
N GLU A 77 -15.43 3.08 -10.96
CA GLU A 77 -14.97 3.77 -9.75
C GLU A 77 -15.57 3.20 -8.45
N GLU A 78 -16.89 3.06 -8.40
CA GLU A 78 -17.58 2.57 -7.21
C GLU A 78 -17.10 1.17 -6.80
N ARG A 79 -17.05 0.23 -7.76
CA ARG A 79 -16.57 -1.14 -7.53
C ARG A 79 -15.08 -1.17 -7.17
N THR A 80 -14.28 -0.33 -7.81
CA THR A 80 -12.84 -0.26 -7.59
C THR A 80 -12.53 0.25 -6.19
N MET A 81 -13.17 1.33 -5.76
CA MET A 81 -13.00 1.88 -4.42
C MET A 81 -13.45 0.90 -3.34
N ALA A 82 -14.60 0.23 -3.53
CA ALA A 82 -15.08 -0.79 -2.60
C ALA A 82 -14.08 -1.95 -2.41
N LEU A 83 -13.43 -2.39 -3.50
CA LEU A 83 -12.37 -3.41 -3.43
C LEU A 83 -11.12 -2.88 -2.71
N LEU A 84 -10.65 -1.68 -3.06
CA LEU A 84 -9.42 -1.13 -2.48
C LEU A 84 -9.58 -0.82 -0.98
N ASP A 85 -10.79 -0.47 -0.54
CA ASP A 85 -11.10 -0.15 0.85
C ASP A 85 -11.37 -1.40 1.72
N SER A 86 -11.65 -2.55 1.11
CA SER A 86 -11.76 -3.82 1.83
C SER A 86 -10.38 -4.41 2.19
N LEU A 87 -9.32 -4.00 1.49
CA LEU A 87 -7.95 -4.49 1.66
C LEU A 87 -7.15 -3.66 2.67
N ILE A 88 -6.14 -4.28 3.31
CA ILE A 88 -5.21 -3.56 4.19
C ILE A 88 -4.28 -2.69 3.35
N ASN A 89 -4.36 -1.37 3.48
CA ASN A 89 -3.50 -0.45 2.75
C ASN A 89 -2.19 -0.21 3.52
N LEU A 90 -1.07 -0.64 2.94
CA LEU A 90 0.27 -0.48 3.49
C LEU A 90 0.94 0.77 2.92
N TYR A 91 1.25 1.72 3.81
CA TYR A 91 1.91 2.97 3.46
C TYR A 91 3.40 2.76 3.21
N VAL A 92 3.93 3.50 2.24
CA VAL A 92 5.38 3.62 2.02
C VAL A 92 5.94 4.63 3.01
N ASP A 93 6.85 4.18 3.87
CA ASP A 93 7.63 5.03 4.76
C ASP A 93 9.07 5.20 4.24
N GLU A 94 9.90 5.93 5.00
CA GLU A 94 11.30 6.19 4.66
C GLU A 94 12.10 4.88 4.49
N ALA A 95 11.87 3.88 5.34
CA ALA A 95 12.60 2.62 5.29
C ALA A 95 12.26 1.80 4.03
N ILE A 96 10.98 1.78 3.65
CA ILE A 96 10.51 1.15 2.40
C ILE A 96 11.08 1.89 1.19
N ALA A 97 11.01 3.22 1.19
CA ALA A 97 11.53 4.04 0.09
C ALA A 97 13.05 3.83 -0.12
N ASP A 98 13.81 3.85 0.96
CA ASP A 98 15.25 3.57 0.95
C ASP A 98 15.58 2.18 0.41
N ARG A 99 14.79 1.17 0.81
CA ARG A 99 14.96 -0.20 0.33
C ARG A 99 14.62 -0.32 -1.15
N ALA A 100 13.55 0.31 -1.62
CA ALA A 100 13.21 0.36 -3.03
C ALA A 100 14.33 0.99 -3.87
N GLY A 101 14.89 2.12 -3.42
CA GLY A 101 16.03 2.77 -4.09
C GLY A 101 17.25 1.85 -4.18
N ARG A 102 17.56 1.10 -3.12
CA ARG A 102 18.64 0.10 -3.13
C ARG A 102 18.36 -1.05 -4.08
N LEU A 103 17.13 -1.55 -4.15
CA LEU A 103 16.73 -2.60 -5.10
C LEU A 103 16.96 -2.13 -6.54
N ILE A 104 16.44 -0.95 -6.90
CA ILE A 104 16.64 -0.37 -8.24
C ILE A 104 18.13 -0.29 -8.58
N TYR A 105 18.93 0.26 -7.66
CA TYR A 105 20.38 0.39 -7.86
C TYR A 105 21.08 -0.98 -8.08
N GLN A 106 20.75 -1.97 -7.26
CA GLN A 106 21.38 -3.29 -7.31
C GLN A 106 21.02 -4.04 -8.60
N TYR A 107 19.75 -4.06 -8.98
CA TYR A 107 19.28 -4.74 -10.18
C TYR A 107 19.74 -4.04 -11.47
N ALA A 108 19.80 -2.70 -11.48
CA ALA A 108 20.31 -1.95 -12.63
C ALA A 108 21.77 -2.34 -12.96
N ARG A 109 22.59 -2.58 -11.93
CA ARG A 109 23.98 -3.06 -12.10
C ARG A 109 24.09 -4.48 -12.62
N GLN A 110 23.01 -5.24 -12.59
CA GLN A 110 22.90 -6.58 -13.16
C GLN A 110 22.24 -6.56 -14.56
N GLY A 111 21.96 -5.37 -15.11
CA GLY A 111 21.29 -5.20 -16.39
C GLY A 111 19.76 -5.32 -16.32
N ILE A 112 19.18 -5.39 -15.13
CA ILE A 112 17.73 -5.52 -14.91
C ILE A 112 17.17 -4.15 -14.49
N GLN A 113 16.26 -3.59 -15.28
CA GLN A 113 15.60 -2.33 -14.95
C GLN A 113 14.33 -2.61 -14.16
N LEU A 114 14.29 -2.17 -12.90
CA LEU A 114 13.07 -2.16 -12.09
C LEU A 114 12.41 -0.80 -12.18
N SER A 115 11.09 -0.79 -12.40
CA SER A 115 10.32 0.44 -12.33
C SER A 115 10.20 0.91 -10.86
N PHE A 116 9.95 2.20 -10.65
CA PHE A 116 9.70 2.73 -9.31
C PHE A 116 8.50 2.05 -8.62
N PRO A 117 7.35 1.85 -9.30
CA PRO A 117 6.23 1.12 -8.71
C PRO A 117 6.60 -0.31 -8.27
N ASP A 118 7.24 -1.08 -9.16
CA ASP A 118 7.62 -2.47 -8.86
C ASP A 118 8.59 -2.54 -7.67
N ALA A 119 9.58 -1.64 -7.64
CA ALA A 119 10.56 -1.61 -6.55
C ALA A 119 9.92 -1.21 -5.21
N LEU A 120 8.98 -0.28 -5.21
CA LEU A 120 8.26 0.14 -4.01
C LEU A 120 7.32 -0.97 -3.49
N ILE A 121 6.60 -1.65 -4.39
CA ILE A 121 5.75 -2.80 -4.04
C ILE A 121 6.62 -3.93 -3.48
N ALA A 122 7.72 -4.28 -4.17
CA ALA A 122 8.66 -5.29 -3.70
C ALA A 122 9.26 -4.93 -2.34
N ALA A 123 9.66 -3.67 -2.13
CA ALA A 123 10.17 -3.21 -0.85
C ALA A 123 9.11 -3.21 0.26
N THR A 124 7.83 -3.04 -0.07
CA THR A 124 6.71 -3.11 0.89
C THR A 124 6.48 -4.55 1.38
N ALA A 125 6.79 -5.56 0.56
CA ALA A 125 6.61 -6.98 0.89
C ALA A 125 7.72 -7.57 1.79
N LEU A 126 8.74 -6.78 2.08
CA LEU A 126 10.09 -7.23 2.40
C LEU A 126 10.53 -6.78 3.79
#